data_AF-A0AA47NXB8-F1
#
_entry.id   AF-A0AA47NXB8-F1
#
_cell.length_a   1.000
_cell.length_b   1.000
_cell.length_c   1.000
_cell.angle_alpha   90.00
_cell.angle_beta   90.00
_cell.angle_gamma   90.00
#
_symmetry.space_group_name_H-M   'P 1'
#
loop_
_entity.id
_entity.type
_entity.pdbx_description
1 polymer ?
#
loop_
_entity_poly.entity_id
_entity_poly.type
_entity_poly.pdbx_seq_one_letter_code
_entity_poly.pdbx_strand_id
1 'polypeptide(L)'
;MASNEEKPAAAAAAATTTTTTTSTTAAAAAAAVSTAEKEKASSWKDSIYNPRTGELLGRTAGSWGLILLFYLVFYCFLAGMFALTMWVMLLTLDDYVPTYRDRVPHPGLVIRPKSLDIHVNITDPKKYAQYVQHLESFLQSYNDTEQEKNELCVPGDFFDQDSGSMDNKKACQFKRSVLSRCSGLSDTTFGYSEGKPCVLLKLNRIIGLKPLGHPYINCTAKTLSDTPVQMQYFPREARIDKMYFPYYGKKAHESYVQPLVAVKLLLTKEHYNNELSIECRVEGSNMRNNDDRDKFLGRVTFRVKVFE
;
A
#
# COMPACT_ATOMS: atom_id res chain seq x y z
N MET A 1 29.42 0.55 -49.43
CA MET A 1 28.52 0.70 -50.59
C MET A 1 27.17 1.12 -50.02
N ALA A 2 26.65 2.33 -50.26
CA ALA A 2 26.38 2.98 -51.56
C ALA A 2 25.28 2.23 -52.35
N SER A 3 24.25 2.87 -52.90
CA SER A 3 23.85 4.29 -52.80
C SER A 3 22.46 4.50 -53.45
N ASN A 4 21.69 5.43 -52.89
CA ASN A 4 20.83 6.44 -53.53
C ASN A 4 20.04 6.16 -54.84
N GLU A 5 18.78 6.65 -54.83
CA GLU A 5 18.11 7.41 -55.93
C GLU A 5 17.80 6.65 -57.26
N GLU A 6 16.85 7.04 -58.12
CA GLU A 6 15.94 8.20 -58.15
C GLU A 6 14.59 7.88 -58.87
N LYS A 7 13.76 8.92 -59.08
CA LYS A 7 12.58 9.00 -60.00
C LYS A 7 13.12 9.34 -61.44
N PRO A 8 12.36 9.73 -62.50
CA PRO A 8 10.90 9.90 -62.69
C PRO A 8 10.31 9.51 -64.07
N ALA A 9 9.05 9.96 -64.31
CA ALA A 9 8.44 10.30 -65.62
C ALA A 9 8.06 9.16 -66.61
N ALA A 10 7.20 9.36 -67.63
CA ALA A 10 5.99 10.22 -67.76
C ALA A 10 5.19 9.88 -69.05
N ALA A 11 3.93 10.34 -69.11
CA ALA A 11 3.14 10.69 -70.32
C ALA A 11 2.47 9.60 -71.20
N ALA A 12 1.45 10.08 -71.94
CA ALA A 12 0.70 9.48 -73.07
C ALA A 12 -0.25 8.28 -72.81
N ALA A 13 -1.38 8.12 -73.53
CA ALA A 13 -2.26 9.07 -74.25
C ALA A 13 -3.57 8.37 -74.70
N ALA A 14 -4.66 9.15 -74.88
CA ALA A 14 -5.80 8.91 -75.80
C ALA A 14 -6.71 7.64 -75.62
N ALA A 15 -7.98 7.60 -76.03
CA ALA A 15 -9.01 8.63 -76.33
C ALA A 15 -10.39 7.95 -76.55
N THR A 16 -11.46 8.75 -76.78
CA THR A 16 -12.80 8.33 -77.28
C THR A 16 -13.65 7.56 -76.24
N THR A 17 -14.99 7.66 -76.16
CA THR A 17 -15.99 8.07 -77.15
C THR A 17 -17.15 8.90 -76.56
N THR A 18 -17.49 10.00 -77.25
CA THR A 18 -18.82 10.61 -77.55
C THR A 18 -20.05 10.13 -76.74
N THR A 19 -21.01 10.96 -76.29
CA THR A 19 -21.65 12.17 -76.90
C THR A 19 -22.20 13.08 -75.74
N THR A 20 -22.93 14.21 -75.82
CA THR A 20 -23.89 14.78 -76.81
C THR A 20 -23.99 16.33 -76.74
N THR A 21 -24.44 16.91 -77.84
CA THR A 21 -25.09 18.23 -78.08
C THR A 21 -26.21 18.56 -77.06
N THR A 22 -26.68 19.79 -76.79
CA THR A 22 -26.70 21.11 -77.50
C THR A 22 -26.49 22.27 -76.49
N SER A 23 -25.78 23.40 -76.70
CA SER A 23 -25.90 24.49 -77.71
C SER A 23 -27.28 25.18 -77.75
N THR A 24 -27.50 26.50 -77.70
CA THR A 24 -26.69 27.76 -77.72
C THR A 24 -27.26 28.72 -76.62
N THR A 25 -27.05 30.06 -76.45
CA THR A 25 -26.50 31.19 -77.24
C THR A 25 -25.75 32.26 -76.39
N ALA A 26 -24.78 32.90 -77.02
CA ALA A 26 -24.30 34.29 -76.90
C ALA A 26 -24.76 35.27 -75.75
N ALA A 27 -23.78 35.64 -74.90
CA ALA A 27 -23.15 36.98 -74.79
C ALA A 27 -23.89 38.25 -74.23
N ALA A 28 -23.04 39.22 -73.81
CA ALA A 28 -23.26 40.67 -73.65
C ALA A 28 -23.75 41.28 -72.30
N ALA A 29 -22.82 41.34 -71.34
CA ALA A 29 -22.34 42.56 -70.66
C ALA A 29 -23.19 43.41 -69.67
N ALA A 30 -22.48 43.79 -68.59
CA ALA A 30 -22.54 45.06 -67.82
C ALA A 30 -23.75 45.42 -66.91
N ALA A 31 -23.54 45.26 -65.60
CA ALA A 31 -23.58 46.39 -64.64
C ALA A 31 -22.78 46.04 -63.36
N ALA A 32 -22.27 47.05 -62.65
CA ALA A 32 -21.39 46.88 -61.47
C ALA A 32 -22.16 46.73 -60.14
N VAL A 33 -21.47 46.29 -59.08
CA VAL A 33 -21.32 47.06 -57.81
C VAL A 33 -20.20 46.48 -56.94
N SER A 34 -19.68 47.31 -56.03
CA SER A 34 -18.38 47.24 -55.37
C SER A 34 -18.28 46.36 -54.11
N THR A 35 -17.09 45.76 -53.93
CA THR A 35 -16.34 45.58 -52.66
C THR A 35 -17.03 44.93 -51.43
N ALA A 36 -16.43 43.87 -50.90
CA ALA A 36 -15.47 43.99 -49.78
C ALA A 36 -15.15 42.63 -49.12
N GLU A 37 -14.11 41.94 -49.60
CA GLU A 37 -13.54 40.82 -48.83
C GLU A 37 -12.75 41.35 -47.64
N LYS A 38 -13.40 41.36 -46.47
CA LYS A 38 -12.72 41.46 -45.18
C LYS A 38 -12.55 40.07 -44.60
N GLU A 39 -11.40 39.44 -44.85
CA GLU A 39 -10.90 38.40 -43.96
C GLU A 39 -10.85 38.96 -42.54
N LYS A 40 -11.77 38.50 -41.68
CA LYS A 40 -11.63 38.69 -40.25
C LYS A 40 -10.76 37.57 -39.74
N ALA A 41 -9.58 37.91 -39.22
CA ALA A 41 -8.71 36.97 -38.53
C ALA A 41 -9.55 36.17 -37.51
N SER A 42 -9.61 34.85 -37.71
CA SER A 42 -10.42 33.94 -36.89
C SER A 42 -9.96 34.04 -35.43
N SER A 43 -10.81 34.59 -34.56
CA SER A 43 -10.43 34.69 -33.16
C SER A 43 -10.32 33.29 -32.58
N TRP A 44 -9.35 33.06 -31.69
CA TRP A 44 -9.24 31.79 -30.97
C TRP A 44 -10.53 31.45 -30.20
N LYS A 45 -11.34 32.48 -29.87
CA LYS A 45 -12.68 32.36 -29.29
C LYS A 45 -13.73 31.82 -30.28
N ASP A 46 -13.67 32.24 -31.55
CA ASP A 46 -14.61 31.80 -32.60
C ASP A 46 -14.43 30.29 -32.93
N SER A 47 -13.21 29.78 -32.74
CA SER A 47 -12.88 28.35 -32.85
C SER A 47 -13.48 27.50 -31.71
N ILE A 48 -13.68 28.10 -30.53
CA ILE A 48 -14.27 27.43 -29.37
C ILE A 48 -15.81 27.51 -29.41
N TYR A 49 -16.36 28.68 -29.76
CA TYR A 49 -17.81 28.91 -29.82
C TYR A 49 -18.16 29.90 -30.94
N ASN A 50 -19.03 29.49 -31.86
CA ASN A 50 -19.52 30.34 -32.93
C ASN A 50 -20.90 30.95 -32.56
N PRO A 51 -20.98 32.23 -32.17
CA PRO A 51 -22.22 32.86 -31.71
C PRO A 51 -23.26 33.08 -32.83
N ARG A 52 -22.93 32.82 -34.10
CA ARG A 52 -23.88 32.92 -35.22
C ARG A 52 -24.64 31.62 -35.50
N THR A 53 -24.06 30.47 -35.17
CA THR A 53 -24.64 29.13 -35.43
C THR A 53 -24.97 28.37 -34.15
N GLY A 54 -24.49 28.84 -32.99
CA GLY A 54 -24.65 28.14 -31.71
C GLY A 54 -23.79 26.88 -31.61
N GLU A 55 -22.72 26.80 -32.40
CA GLU A 55 -21.82 25.65 -32.43
C GLU A 55 -20.69 25.79 -31.40
N LEU A 56 -20.46 24.71 -30.66
CA LEU A 56 -19.37 24.58 -29.69
C LEU A 56 -18.35 23.58 -30.25
N LEU A 57 -17.08 23.99 -30.38
CA LEU A 57 -15.99 23.17 -30.94
C LEU A 57 -16.37 22.49 -32.28
N GLY A 58 -17.02 23.25 -33.17
CA GLY A 58 -17.42 22.78 -34.51
C GLY A 58 -18.61 21.81 -34.56
N ARG A 59 -19.43 21.73 -33.50
CA ARG A 59 -20.67 20.92 -33.49
C ARG A 59 -21.85 21.66 -32.85
N THR A 60 -23.05 21.46 -33.40
CA THR A 60 -24.30 22.01 -32.87
C THR A 60 -24.70 21.35 -31.54
N ALA A 61 -25.48 22.06 -30.71
CA ALA A 61 -25.94 21.53 -29.42
C ALA A 61 -26.72 20.21 -29.54
N GLY A 62 -27.51 20.03 -30.61
CA GLY A 62 -28.22 18.77 -30.88
C GLY A 62 -27.27 17.60 -31.22
N SER A 63 -26.19 17.87 -31.98
CA SER A 63 -25.14 16.88 -32.23
C SER A 63 -24.43 16.50 -30.93
N TRP A 64 -24.06 17.48 -30.10
CA TRP A 64 -23.48 17.25 -28.78
C TRP A 64 -24.39 16.41 -27.87
N GLY A 65 -25.69 16.69 -27.82
CA GLY A 65 -26.66 15.91 -27.06
C GLY A 65 -26.72 14.44 -27.51
N LEU A 66 -26.72 14.18 -28.82
CA LEU A 66 -26.73 12.82 -29.38
C LEU A 66 -25.42 12.08 -29.07
N ILE A 67 -24.27 12.75 -29.18
CA ILE A 67 -22.95 12.20 -28.84
C ILE A 67 -22.87 11.84 -27.34
N LEU A 68 -23.34 12.74 -26.47
CA LEU A 68 -23.36 12.52 -25.03
C LEU A 68 -24.30 11.37 -24.65
N LEU A 69 -25.48 11.29 -25.27
CA LEU A 69 -26.42 10.17 -25.08
C LEU A 69 -25.83 8.83 -25.55
N PHE A 70 -25.16 8.81 -26.71
CA PHE A 70 -24.46 7.63 -27.22
C PHE A 70 -23.38 7.17 -26.22
N TYR A 71 -22.51 8.06 -25.77
CA TYR A 71 -21.46 7.70 -24.81
C TYR A 71 -22.03 7.31 -23.45
N LEU A 72 -23.11 7.93 -22.98
CA LEU A 72 -23.80 7.54 -21.74
C LEU A 72 -24.29 6.09 -21.85
N VAL A 73 -25.04 5.74 -22.89
CA VAL A 73 -25.56 4.37 -23.09
C VAL A 73 -24.41 3.37 -23.27
N PHE A 74 -23.40 3.71 -24.07
CA PHE A 74 -22.22 2.88 -24.31
C PHE A 74 -21.43 2.60 -23.03
N TYR A 75 -21.11 3.63 -22.24
CA TYR A 75 -20.37 3.44 -20.98
C TYR A 75 -21.22 2.79 -19.89
N CYS A 76 -22.55 2.99 -19.85
CA CYS A 76 -23.44 2.21 -18.97
C CYS A 76 -23.41 0.72 -19.31
N PHE A 77 -23.45 0.35 -20.60
CA PHE A 77 -23.33 -1.05 -21.02
C PHE A 77 -21.94 -1.65 -20.72
N LEU A 78 -20.86 -0.91 -21.01
CA LEU A 78 -19.48 -1.33 -20.73
C LEU A 78 -19.24 -1.51 -19.23
N ALA A 79 -19.72 -0.58 -18.40
CA ALA A 79 -19.68 -0.68 -16.94
C ALA A 79 -20.52 -1.87 -16.42
N GLY A 80 -21.67 -2.14 -17.03
CA GLY A 80 -22.49 -3.32 -16.74
C GLY A 80 -21.77 -4.64 -17.02
N MET A 81 -21.10 -4.76 -18.18
CA MET A 81 -20.29 -5.94 -18.49
C MET A 81 -19.09 -6.08 -17.54
N PHE A 82 -18.41 -4.98 -17.19
CA PHE A 82 -17.31 -5.01 -16.21
C PHE A 82 -17.80 -5.41 -14.82
N ALA A 83 -18.92 -4.87 -14.35
CA ALA A 83 -19.53 -5.25 -13.07
C ALA A 83 -19.93 -6.72 -13.06
N LEU A 84 -20.47 -7.26 -14.15
CA LEU A 84 -20.81 -8.68 -14.28
C LEU A 84 -19.57 -9.59 -14.23
N THR A 85 -18.47 -9.24 -14.92
CA THR A 85 -17.25 -10.06 -14.86
C THR A 85 -16.57 -9.99 -13.49
N MET A 86 -16.58 -8.83 -12.83
CA MET A 86 -16.13 -8.70 -11.44
C MET A 86 -17.02 -9.49 -10.47
N TRP A 87 -18.35 -9.47 -10.64
CA TRP A 87 -19.27 -10.27 -9.83
C TRP A 87 -19.01 -11.77 -9.96
N VAL A 88 -18.90 -12.28 -11.20
CA VAL A 88 -18.58 -13.70 -11.46
C VAL A 88 -17.21 -14.07 -10.90
N MET A 89 -16.21 -13.18 -10.96
CA MET A 89 -14.91 -13.41 -10.31
C MET A 89 -15.07 -13.54 -8.78
N LEU A 90 -15.80 -12.62 -8.13
CA LEU A 90 -16.02 -12.65 -6.67
C LEU A 90 -16.74 -13.94 -6.22
N LEU A 91 -17.66 -14.48 -7.02
CA LEU A 91 -18.32 -15.78 -6.74
C LEU A 91 -17.36 -16.99 -6.75
N THR A 92 -16.11 -16.85 -7.21
CA THR A 92 -15.10 -17.92 -7.19
C THR A 92 -14.06 -17.79 -6.07
N LEU A 93 -14.23 -16.81 -5.17
CA LEU A 93 -13.34 -16.58 -4.03
C LEU A 93 -13.90 -17.15 -2.72
N ASP A 94 -13.01 -17.58 -1.84
CA ASP A 94 -13.32 -17.97 -0.46
C ASP A 94 -13.09 -16.78 0.49
N ASP A 95 -14.08 -16.51 1.34
CA ASP A 95 -14.15 -15.37 2.26
C ASP A 95 -13.18 -15.46 3.46
N TYR A 96 -12.66 -16.65 3.74
CA TYR A 96 -11.81 -16.98 4.89
C TYR A 96 -10.36 -17.24 4.45
N VAL A 97 -10.18 -17.81 3.24
CA VAL A 97 -8.90 -18.28 2.71
C VAL A 97 -8.57 -17.64 1.35
N PRO A 98 -7.44 -16.91 1.22
CA PRO A 98 -6.97 -16.45 -0.09
C PRO A 98 -6.47 -17.63 -0.94
N THR A 99 -6.91 -17.66 -2.19
CA THR A 99 -6.61 -18.68 -3.21
C THR A 99 -5.10 -18.85 -3.46
N TYR A 100 -4.36 -17.73 -3.46
CA TYR A 100 -2.92 -17.70 -3.71
C TYR A 100 -2.17 -17.13 -2.51
N ARG A 101 -1.07 -17.79 -2.13
CA ARG A 101 -0.22 -17.43 -0.97
C ARG A 101 1.28 -17.40 -1.31
N ASP A 102 1.62 -17.63 -2.57
CA ASP A 102 2.99 -17.67 -3.14
C ASP A 102 3.79 -16.38 -2.89
N ARG A 103 3.09 -15.23 -2.82
CA ARG A 103 3.71 -13.92 -2.57
C ARG A 103 3.99 -13.60 -1.11
N VAL A 104 3.53 -14.43 -0.17
CA VAL A 104 3.77 -14.27 1.28
C VAL A 104 4.13 -15.62 1.95
N PRO A 105 5.23 -16.29 1.54
CA PRO A 105 5.63 -17.58 2.08
C PRO A 105 6.31 -17.47 3.47
N HIS A 106 6.82 -16.28 3.83
CA HIS A 106 7.47 -16.00 5.10
C HIS A 106 6.95 -14.68 5.68
N PRO A 107 6.79 -14.56 7.02
CA PRO A 107 6.30 -13.33 7.63
C PRO A 107 7.38 -12.26 7.66
N GLY A 108 7.00 -11.03 7.31
CA GLY A 108 7.81 -9.85 7.63
C GLY A 108 7.80 -9.55 9.13
N LEU A 109 8.86 -8.90 9.61
CA LEU A 109 8.98 -8.39 10.97
C LEU A 109 8.79 -6.86 10.96
N VAL A 110 7.94 -6.33 11.84
CA VAL A 110 7.64 -4.89 11.90
C VAL A 110 7.68 -4.36 13.34
N ILE A 111 8.00 -3.07 13.49
CA ILE A 111 8.09 -2.41 14.80
C ILE A 111 6.89 -1.49 15.13
N ARG A 112 6.71 -1.18 16.42
CA ARG A 112 5.94 -0.05 16.94
C ARG A 112 6.82 0.76 17.91
N PRO A 113 6.84 2.10 17.83
CA PRO A 113 6.10 2.98 16.92
C PRO A 113 6.45 2.74 15.43
N LYS A 114 5.60 3.24 14.51
CA LYS A 114 5.72 2.94 13.06
C LYS A 114 6.95 3.59 12.38
N SER A 115 7.68 4.47 13.05
CA SER A 115 8.86 5.13 12.47
C SER A 115 10.07 4.21 12.55
N LEU A 116 10.78 4.06 11.43
CA LEU A 116 12.10 3.42 11.40
C LEU A 116 13.20 4.34 11.96
N ASP A 117 12.96 5.64 12.03
CA ASP A 117 13.87 6.62 12.62
C ASP A 117 13.23 7.22 13.87
N ILE A 118 13.77 6.88 15.05
CA ILE A 118 13.22 7.23 16.36
C ILE A 118 14.13 8.25 17.02
N HIS A 119 13.70 9.52 17.00
CA HIS A 119 14.44 10.65 17.58
C HIS A 119 13.80 11.03 18.92
N VAL A 120 14.47 10.73 20.03
CA VAL A 120 13.99 11.02 21.38
C VAL A 120 14.81 12.17 21.95
N ASN A 121 14.16 13.26 22.37
CA ASN A 121 14.81 14.29 23.18
C ASN A 121 14.22 14.19 24.59
N ILE A 122 15.05 13.90 25.59
CA ILE A 122 14.61 13.65 26.97
C ILE A 122 14.00 14.91 27.58
N THR A 123 14.64 16.06 27.32
CA THR A 123 14.27 17.39 27.81
C THR A 123 12.95 17.95 27.24
N ASP A 124 12.44 17.45 26.10
CA ASP A 124 11.18 17.88 25.48
C ASP A 124 10.16 16.72 25.35
N PRO A 125 9.27 16.54 26.36
CA PRO A 125 8.22 15.52 26.34
C PRO A 125 7.31 15.55 25.11
N LYS A 126 7.13 16.70 24.45
CA LYS A 126 6.22 16.81 23.29
C LYS A 126 6.73 16.04 22.08
N LYS A 127 8.06 15.87 21.95
CA LYS A 127 8.68 15.14 20.83
C LYS A 127 8.43 13.63 20.93
N TYR A 128 8.55 13.03 22.11
CA TYR A 128 8.28 11.59 22.28
C TYR A 128 6.83 11.24 22.63
N ALA A 129 5.99 12.21 23.04
CA ALA A 129 4.56 11.98 23.29
C ALA A 129 3.83 11.33 22.11
N GLN A 130 4.21 11.64 20.86
CA GLN A 130 3.64 10.98 19.68
C GLN A 130 3.97 9.48 19.61
N TYR A 131 5.18 9.06 19.99
CA TYR A 131 5.54 7.64 20.06
C TYR A 131 4.76 6.93 21.16
N VAL A 132 4.66 7.56 22.34
CA VAL A 132 3.89 7.06 23.49
C VAL A 132 2.41 6.88 23.13
N GLN A 133 1.78 7.87 22.49
CA GLN A 133 0.38 7.78 22.04
C GLN A 133 0.17 6.66 20.99
N HIS A 134 1.13 6.48 20.07
CA HIS A 134 1.10 5.38 19.10
C HIS A 134 1.33 3.99 19.71
N LEU A 135 2.03 3.88 20.84
CA LEU A 135 2.18 2.65 21.60
C LEU A 135 0.92 2.34 22.42
N GLU A 136 0.39 3.34 23.13
CA GLU A 136 -0.82 3.21 23.94
C GLU A 136 -2.04 2.79 23.10
N SER A 137 -2.35 3.56 22.05
CA SER A 137 -3.46 3.25 21.14
C SER A 137 -3.32 1.90 20.41
N PHE A 138 -2.10 1.43 20.19
CA PHE A 138 -1.85 0.09 19.65
C PHE A 138 -2.11 -1.02 20.70
N LEU A 139 -1.72 -0.78 21.95
CA LEU A 139 -1.85 -1.74 23.05
C LEU A 139 -3.25 -1.86 23.65
N GLN A 140 -4.18 -0.94 23.35
CA GLN A 140 -5.60 -1.04 23.77
C GLN A 140 -6.22 -2.41 23.46
N SER A 141 -5.95 -2.97 22.28
CA SER A 141 -6.45 -4.31 21.88
C SER A 141 -5.85 -5.49 22.67
N TYR A 142 -4.76 -5.26 23.41
CA TYR A 142 -4.06 -6.26 24.23
C TYR A 142 -4.37 -6.10 25.73
N ASN A 143 -5.15 -5.08 26.13
CA ASN A 143 -5.53 -4.84 27.52
C ASN A 143 -6.10 -6.13 28.14
N ASP A 144 -5.62 -6.48 29.33
CA ASP A 144 -5.88 -7.77 29.97
C ASP A 144 -7.39 -8.11 30.07
N THR A 145 -8.24 -7.09 30.29
CA THR A 145 -9.72 -7.19 30.32
C THR A 145 -10.38 -7.51 28.97
N GLU A 146 -9.77 -7.11 27.86
CA GLU A 146 -10.21 -7.52 26.52
C GLU A 146 -9.72 -8.92 26.20
N GLN A 147 -8.52 -9.26 26.68
CA GLN A 147 -7.90 -10.57 26.46
C GLN A 147 -8.49 -11.67 27.34
N GLU A 148 -9.16 -11.33 28.45
CA GLU A 148 -9.94 -12.28 29.25
C GLU A 148 -11.19 -12.83 28.53
N LYS A 149 -11.55 -12.26 27.37
CA LYS A 149 -12.59 -12.79 26.46
C LYS A 149 -12.05 -13.86 25.49
N ASN A 150 -10.73 -14.00 25.39
CA ASN A 150 -10.02 -14.98 24.57
C ASN A 150 -9.69 -16.26 25.38
N GLU A 151 -9.33 -17.35 24.70
CA GLU A 151 -9.05 -18.65 25.32
C GLU A 151 -7.66 -18.75 25.95
N LEU A 152 -7.57 -19.48 27.06
CA LEU A 152 -6.31 -19.84 27.70
C LEU A 152 -5.69 -21.05 27.00
N CYS A 153 -4.89 -20.78 25.96
CA CYS A 153 -4.21 -21.81 25.18
C CYS A 153 -3.03 -22.47 25.93
N VAL A 154 -2.71 -23.70 25.54
CA VAL A 154 -1.58 -24.48 26.09
C VAL A 154 -0.27 -24.04 25.42
N PRO A 155 0.75 -23.57 26.17
CA PRO A 155 2.04 -23.18 25.59
C PRO A 155 2.81 -24.35 24.98
N GLY A 156 3.55 -24.08 23.90
CA GLY A 156 4.48 -25.01 23.26
C GLY A 156 3.94 -25.71 22.01
N ASP A 157 2.63 -25.96 21.94
CA ASP A 157 1.96 -26.64 20.81
C ASP A 157 1.12 -25.66 19.96
N PHE A 158 0.61 -26.11 18.81
CA PHE A 158 -0.24 -25.29 17.94
C PHE A 158 -1.70 -25.30 18.41
N PHE A 159 -2.39 -24.16 18.32
CA PHE A 159 -3.82 -24.07 18.67
C PHE A 159 -4.71 -24.37 17.45
N ASP A 160 -4.65 -25.63 17.03
CA ASP A 160 -5.43 -26.15 15.89
C ASP A 160 -6.90 -26.36 16.24
N GLN A 161 -7.79 -25.84 15.40
CA GLN A 161 -9.24 -25.76 15.59
C GLN A 161 -10.01 -26.37 14.41
N ASP A 162 -9.59 -27.56 13.99
CA ASP A 162 -10.10 -28.21 12.77
C ASP A 162 -11.52 -28.81 12.96
N SER A 163 -11.95 -29.04 14.21
CA SER A 163 -13.19 -29.74 14.57
C SER A 163 -14.44 -28.84 14.68
N GLY A 164 -14.47 -27.68 14.00
CA GLY A 164 -15.57 -26.72 14.09
C GLY A 164 -15.69 -25.82 12.87
N SER A 165 -16.78 -25.05 12.78
CA SER A 165 -17.07 -24.09 11.69
C SER A 165 -15.88 -23.19 11.36
N MET A 166 -15.79 -22.72 10.11
CA MET A 166 -14.81 -21.68 9.75
C MET A 166 -15.14 -20.34 10.41
N ASP A 167 -16.41 -20.11 10.74
CA ASP A 167 -16.87 -18.99 11.56
C ASP A 167 -16.47 -19.16 13.03
N ASN A 168 -16.08 -18.05 13.67
CA ASN A 168 -15.83 -17.92 15.11
C ASN A 168 -14.75 -18.86 15.68
N LYS A 169 -13.61 -18.97 14.98
CA LYS A 169 -12.38 -19.52 15.56
C LYS A 169 -11.95 -18.66 16.75
N LYS A 170 -11.64 -19.33 17.86
CA LYS A 170 -11.25 -18.74 19.13
C LYS A 170 -9.78 -18.28 19.07
N ALA A 171 -9.46 -17.15 19.68
CA ALA A 171 -8.09 -16.66 19.79
C ALA A 171 -7.48 -16.94 21.17
N CYS A 172 -6.15 -17.05 21.23
CA CYS A 172 -5.40 -17.16 22.48
C CYS A 172 -5.19 -15.80 23.15
N GLN A 173 -5.21 -15.75 24.49
CA GLN A 173 -4.92 -14.52 25.23
C GLN A 173 -3.45 -14.07 25.04
N PHE A 174 -3.21 -12.84 24.56
CA PHE A 174 -1.92 -12.15 24.75
C PHE A 174 -2.13 -10.94 25.66
N LYS A 175 -1.98 -11.13 26.98
CA LYS A 175 -2.17 -10.05 27.95
C LYS A 175 -1.07 -8.99 27.86
N ARG A 176 -1.46 -7.71 27.87
CA ARG A 176 -0.57 -6.54 27.84
C ARG A 176 0.44 -6.53 28.99
N SER A 177 0.07 -7.07 30.15
CA SER A 177 0.97 -7.28 31.29
C SER A 177 2.23 -8.11 30.99
N VAL A 178 2.20 -9.00 29.99
CA VAL A 178 3.37 -9.82 29.56
C VAL A 178 4.54 -8.95 29.08
N LEU A 179 4.27 -7.76 28.57
CA LEU A 179 5.29 -6.79 28.15
C LEU A 179 5.98 -6.06 29.33
N SER A 180 5.55 -6.32 30.57
CA SER A 180 6.16 -5.84 31.81
C SER A 180 6.44 -4.33 31.79
N ARG A 181 7.70 -3.89 31.91
CA ARG A 181 8.07 -2.46 31.88
C ARG A 181 7.76 -1.75 30.55
N CYS A 182 7.56 -2.48 29.47
CA CYS A 182 7.16 -1.94 28.16
C CYS A 182 5.64 -2.07 27.89
N SER A 183 4.85 -2.42 28.91
CA SER A 183 3.38 -2.51 28.79
C SER A 183 2.67 -1.16 28.81
N GLY A 184 3.28 -0.10 29.35
CA GLY A 184 2.60 1.16 29.66
C GLY A 184 1.89 1.17 31.02
N LEU A 185 1.75 0.02 31.69
CA LEU A 185 1.02 -0.12 32.96
C LEU A 185 1.84 0.35 34.18
N SER A 186 3.14 0.07 34.19
CA SER A 186 4.07 0.50 35.25
C SER A 186 4.80 1.81 34.93
N ASP A 187 4.84 2.19 33.66
CA ASP A 187 5.54 3.36 33.12
C ASP A 187 4.79 3.81 31.87
N THR A 188 3.98 4.87 32.00
CA THR A 188 3.15 5.40 30.92
C THR A 188 3.96 6.05 29.78
N THR A 189 5.28 6.22 29.96
CA THR A 189 6.18 6.80 28.96
C THR A 189 6.92 5.74 28.14
N PHE A 190 6.75 4.45 28.43
CA PHE A 190 7.44 3.34 27.74
C PHE A 190 8.98 3.50 27.71
N GLY A 191 9.57 4.03 28.78
CA GLY A 191 11.00 4.30 28.94
C GLY A 191 11.53 5.51 28.17
N TYR A 192 10.69 6.25 27.42
CA TYR A 192 11.15 7.39 26.62
C TYR A 192 11.64 8.56 27.50
N SER A 193 11.04 8.80 28.68
CA SER A 193 11.50 9.83 29.60
C SER A 193 12.79 9.45 30.35
N GLU A 194 13.15 8.17 30.38
CA GLU A 194 14.43 7.69 30.96
C GLU A 194 15.59 7.70 29.94
N GLY A 195 15.33 8.12 28.69
CA GLY A 195 16.26 7.93 27.58
C GLY A 195 16.48 6.46 27.19
N LYS A 196 15.59 5.55 27.62
CA LYS A 196 15.68 4.09 27.47
C LYS A 196 14.43 3.54 26.80
N PRO A 197 14.15 3.92 25.54
CA PRO A 197 12.86 3.64 24.90
C PRO A 197 12.60 2.14 24.72
N CYS A 198 11.35 1.75 24.91
CA CYS A 198 10.81 0.46 24.48
C CYS A 198 10.36 0.52 23.01
N VAL A 199 10.78 -0.46 22.22
CA VAL A 199 10.27 -0.71 20.86
C VAL A 199 9.57 -2.07 20.86
N LEU A 200 8.34 -2.14 20.34
CA LEU A 200 7.60 -3.40 20.22
C LEU A 200 7.84 -4.01 18.84
N LEU A 201 8.13 -5.30 18.79
CA LEU A 201 8.32 -6.10 17.59
C LEU A 201 7.13 -7.03 17.39
N LYS A 202 6.76 -7.24 16.13
CA LYS A 202 5.54 -7.94 15.71
C LYS A 202 5.75 -8.64 14.38
N LEU A 203 5.45 -9.94 14.32
CA LEU A 203 5.38 -10.68 13.06
C LEU A 203 4.15 -10.29 12.25
N ASN A 204 4.25 -10.26 10.92
CA ASN A 204 3.09 -10.18 10.03
C ASN A 204 2.26 -11.47 10.07
N ARG A 205 0.92 -11.35 10.07
CA ARG A 205 0.00 -12.50 10.14
C ARG A 205 -0.13 -13.14 8.75
N ILE A 206 0.10 -14.45 8.66
CA ILE A 206 -0.12 -15.26 7.45
C ILE A 206 -1.10 -16.38 7.79
N ILE A 207 -2.08 -16.61 6.92
CA ILE A 207 -3.16 -17.58 7.16
C ILE A 207 -2.61 -19.00 7.01
N GLY A 208 -2.85 -19.85 8.03
CA GLY A 208 -2.35 -21.22 8.08
C GLY A 208 -0.84 -21.37 8.35
N LEU A 209 -0.12 -20.30 8.70
CA LEU A 209 1.31 -20.38 9.01
C LEU A 209 1.54 -21.19 10.29
N LYS A 210 2.33 -22.27 10.19
CA LYS A 210 2.87 -23.04 11.32
C LYS A 210 4.41 -23.05 11.23
N PRO A 211 5.14 -22.33 12.08
CA PRO A 211 6.60 -22.36 12.07
C PRO A 211 7.16 -23.69 12.56
N LEU A 212 8.12 -24.26 11.82
CA LEU A 212 8.94 -25.37 12.30
C LEU A 212 10.01 -24.81 13.24
N GLY A 213 10.20 -25.42 14.41
CA GLY A 213 11.11 -24.95 15.46
C GLY A 213 10.41 -24.08 16.52
N HIS A 214 11.16 -23.19 17.15
CA HIS A 214 10.68 -22.28 18.20
C HIS A 214 11.14 -20.85 17.87
N PRO A 215 10.30 -20.04 17.20
CA PRO A 215 10.70 -18.71 16.76
C PRO A 215 11.00 -17.79 17.96
N TYR A 216 12.13 -17.11 17.92
CA TYR A 216 12.48 -16.03 18.86
C TYR A 216 13.04 -14.83 18.10
N ILE A 217 13.02 -13.65 18.73
CA ILE A 217 13.57 -12.42 18.14
C ILE A 217 14.92 -12.08 18.76
N ASN A 218 15.94 -11.99 17.91
CA ASN A 218 17.29 -11.56 18.29
C ASN A 218 17.53 -10.15 17.76
N CYS A 219 17.97 -9.21 18.61
CA CYS A 219 18.30 -7.84 18.21
C CYS A 219 19.78 -7.53 18.45
N THR A 220 20.40 -6.91 17.44
CA THR A 220 21.81 -6.50 17.45
C THR A 220 21.92 -5.00 17.24
N ALA A 221 22.80 -4.34 17.98
CA ALA A 221 23.14 -2.93 17.75
C ALA A 221 24.41 -2.82 16.90
N LYS A 222 24.36 -1.94 15.91
CA LYS A 222 25.51 -1.42 15.17
C LYS A 222 25.67 0.04 15.56
N THR A 223 26.74 0.31 16.31
CA THR A 223 27.05 1.59 16.94
C THR A 223 28.34 2.15 16.33
N LEU A 224 28.52 3.46 16.29
CA LEU A 224 29.75 4.09 15.77
C LEU A 224 30.88 4.16 16.81
N SER A 225 30.54 4.14 18.10
CA SER A 225 31.44 3.78 19.19
C SER A 225 31.36 2.27 19.44
N ASP A 226 32.50 1.60 19.69
CA ASP A 226 32.57 0.14 19.95
C ASP A 226 31.94 -0.31 21.29
N THR A 227 31.14 0.54 21.94
CA THR A 227 30.45 0.22 23.20
C THR A 227 29.16 -0.58 22.94
N PRO A 228 29.01 -1.79 23.52
CA PRO A 228 27.87 -2.67 23.24
C PRO A 228 26.60 -2.22 23.98
N VAL A 229 25.57 -1.86 23.22
CA VAL A 229 24.25 -1.51 23.77
C VAL A 229 23.57 -2.75 24.39
N GLN A 230 23.31 -2.70 25.69
CA GLN A 230 22.53 -3.74 26.36
C GLN A 230 21.03 -3.61 26.02
N MET A 231 20.37 -4.75 25.79
CA MET A 231 18.95 -4.83 25.45
C MET A 231 18.21 -5.79 26.39
N GLN A 232 17.00 -5.42 26.80
CA GLN A 232 16.15 -6.24 27.66
C GLN A 232 14.85 -6.60 26.94
N TYR A 233 14.53 -7.91 26.87
CA TYR A 233 13.38 -8.44 26.16
C TYR A 233 12.20 -8.78 27.09
N PHE A 234 10.98 -8.50 26.63
CA PHE A 234 9.73 -8.90 27.29
C PHE A 234 8.75 -9.49 26.25
N PRO A 235 8.28 -10.76 26.37
CA PRO A 235 8.64 -11.74 27.41
C PRO A 235 10.13 -12.10 27.40
N ARG A 236 10.58 -12.77 28.47
CA ARG A 236 11.97 -13.25 28.60
C ARG A 236 12.31 -14.16 27.41
N GLU A 237 13.58 -14.13 27.01
CA GLU A 237 14.12 -14.87 25.85
C GLU A 237 13.51 -14.50 24.48
N ALA A 238 12.64 -13.46 24.40
CA ALA A 238 12.06 -12.98 23.14
C ALA A 238 11.35 -14.06 22.30
N ARG A 239 10.93 -15.17 22.93
CA ARG A 239 10.25 -16.29 22.26
C ARG A 239 8.83 -15.91 21.85
N ILE A 240 8.43 -16.43 20.71
CA ILE A 240 7.06 -16.38 20.21
C ILE A 240 6.52 -17.81 20.28
N ASP A 241 5.55 -18.04 21.17
CA ASP A 241 5.02 -19.37 21.42
C ASP A 241 4.24 -19.92 20.22
N LYS A 242 4.24 -21.25 20.04
CA LYS A 242 3.49 -21.92 18.98
C LYS A 242 1.98 -21.79 19.14
N MET A 243 1.48 -21.58 20.36
CA MET A 243 0.04 -21.54 20.64
C MET A 243 -0.70 -20.41 19.92
N TYR A 244 0.00 -19.35 19.52
CA TYR A 244 -0.57 -18.28 18.70
C TYR A 244 -0.71 -18.63 17.21
N PHE A 245 -0.29 -19.83 16.80
CA PHE A 245 -0.36 -20.34 15.43
C PHE A 245 -1.24 -21.60 15.37
N PRO A 246 -1.98 -21.83 14.26
CA PRO A 246 -2.05 -20.99 13.06
C PRO A 246 -3.05 -19.82 13.18
N TYR A 247 -2.86 -18.79 12.35
CA TYR A 247 -3.86 -17.74 12.17
C TYR A 247 -4.89 -18.15 11.11
N TYR A 248 -6.18 -18.11 11.45
CA TYR A 248 -7.29 -18.53 10.56
C TYR A 248 -7.87 -17.44 9.63
N GLY A 249 -7.35 -16.20 9.65
CA GLY A 249 -7.87 -15.11 8.80
C GLY A 249 -8.85 -14.18 9.52
N LYS A 250 -9.07 -12.97 8.99
CA LYS A 250 -9.79 -11.92 9.77
C LYS A 250 -11.24 -12.30 10.05
N LYS A 251 -11.96 -12.84 9.07
CA LYS A 251 -13.38 -13.24 9.19
C LYS A 251 -13.58 -14.43 10.13
N ALA A 252 -12.66 -15.38 10.11
CA ALA A 252 -12.69 -16.54 11.01
C ALA A 252 -12.34 -16.18 12.47
N HIS A 253 -11.43 -15.22 12.66
CA HIS A 253 -10.60 -15.10 13.87
C HIS A 253 -10.54 -13.64 14.34
N GLU A 254 -11.70 -13.03 14.56
CA GLU A 254 -11.83 -11.57 14.72
C GLU A 254 -11.06 -11.01 15.93
N SER A 255 -11.13 -11.69 17.08
CA SER A 255 -10.45 -11.29 18.33
C SER A 255 -8.95 -11.64 18.38
N TYR A 256 -8.38 -12.14 17.27
CA TYR A 256 -6.97 -12.53 17.22
C TYR A 256 -6.02 -11.35 17.23
N VAL A 257 -5.47 -11.10 18.41
CA VAL A 257 -4.21 -10.38 18.57
C VAL A 257 -3.04 -11.32 18.30
N GLN A 258 -1.97 -10.78 17.73
CA GLN A 258 -0.75 -11.54 17.43
C GLN A 258 0.32 -11.28 18.51
N PRO A 259 1.14 -12.27 18.86
CA PRO A 259 2.14 -12.13 19.91
C PRO A 259 3.13 -10.99 19.61
N LEU A 260 3.50 -10.29 20.68
CA LEU A 260 4.41 -9.15 20.66
C LEU A 260 5.67 -9.47 21.48
N VAL A 261 6.79 -8.87 21.09
CA VAL A 261 8.01 -8.84 21.91
C VAL A 261 8.45 -7.39 22.05
N ALA A 262 8.56 -6.89 23.27
CA ALA A 262 9.20 -5.60 23.52
C ALA A 262 10.71 -5.77 23.67
N VAL A 263 11.48 -4.85 23.10
CA VAL A 263 12.89 -4.63 23.44
C VAL A 263 13.03 -3.25 24.10
N LYS A 264 13.50 -3.22 25.35
CA LYS A 264 13.91 -1.97 26.03
C LYS A 264 15.40 -1.78 25.82
N LEU A 265 15.77 -0.63 25.27
CA LEU A 265 17.17 -0.27 25.01
C LEU A 265 17.76 0.34 26.27
N LEU A 266 18.73 -0.35 26.90
CA LEU A 266 19.33 0.09 28.16
C LEU A 266 20.49 1.05 27.90
N LEU A 267 20.15 2.19 27.30
CA LEU A 267 21.13 3.22 26.92
C LEU A 267 21.77 3.90 28.13
N THR A 268 23.03 4.30 27.93
CA THR A 268 23.87 5.07 28.86
C THR A 268 24.24 6.41 28.21
N LYS A 269 24.82 7.34 28.96
CA LYS A 269 25.22 8.67 28.46
C LYS A 269 26.21 8.61 27.29
N GLU A 270 27.03 7.57 27.20
CA GLU A 270 27.95 7.32 26.07
C GLU A 270 27.22 7.04 24.74
N HIS A 271 25.99 6.55 24.80
CA HIS A 271 25.14 6.30 23.64
C HIS A 271 24.26 7.50 23.26
N TYR A 272 24.21 8.55 24.08
CA TYR A 272 23.44 9.77 23.77
C TYR A 272 24.15 10.61 22.70
N ASN A 273 23.36 11.36 21.92
CA ASN A 273 23.75 12.12 20.72
C ASN A 273 24.33 11.29 19.55
N ASN A 274 24.67 10.02 19.78
CA ASN A 274 25.05 9.05 18.76
C ASN A 274 23.82 8.44 18.07
N GLU A 275 24.00 7.98 16.83
CA GLU A 275 22.96 7.29 16.05
C GLU A 275 23.18 5.78 16.12
N LEU A 276 22.20 5.05 16.67
CA LEU A 276 22.26 3.61 16.90
C LEU A 276 21.45 2.89 15.84
N SER A 277 22.08 2.04 15.02
CA SER A 277 21.38 1.24 14.02
C SER A 277 21.10 -0.15 14.58
N ILE A 278 19.84 -0.46 14.85
CA ILE A 278 19.42 -1.70 15.51
C ILE A 278 18.78 -2.62 14.47
N GLU A 279 19.35 -3.81 14.30
CA GLU A 279 18.84 -4.85 13.42
C GLU A 279 18.30 -6.02 14.25
N CYS A 280 16.98 -6.21 14.21
CA CYS A 280 16.29 -7.34 14.81
C CYS A 280 15.93 -8.37 13.75
N ARG A 281 16.07 -9.66 14.09
CA ARG A 281 15.82 -10.81 13.21
C ARG A 281 14.98 -11.86 13.94
N VAL A 282 14.20 -12.61 13.18
CA VAL A 282 13.54 -13.83 13.64
C VAL A 282 14.52 -15.00 13.46
N GLU A 283 14.73 -15.78 14.51
CA GLU A 283 15.62 -16.94 14.53
C GLU A 283 14.89 -18.16 15.12
N GLY A 284 15.58 -19.30 15.30
CA GLY A 284 15.03 -20.50 15.94
C GLY A 284 13.96 -21.26 15.14
N SER A 285 13.70 -20.87 13.88
CA SER A 285 12.65 -21.46 13.05
C SER A 285 12.99 -21.48 11.56
N ASN A 286 12.17 -22.17 10.75
CA ASN A 286 12.30 -22.21 9.28
C ASN A 286 11.84 -20.92 8.57
N MET A 287 11.58 -19.82 9.29
CA MET A 287 11.28 -18.53 8.69
C MET A 287 12.54 -17.94 8.04
N ARG A 288 12.50 -17.63 6.74
CA ARG A 288 13.59 -16.92 6.09
C ARG A 288 13.70 -15.49 6.66
N ASN A 289 14.92 -15.09 7.01
CA ASN A 289 15.26 -13.81 7.63
C ASN A 289 16.36 -13.03 6.87
N ASN A 290 16.78 -13.53 5.70
CA ASN A 290 17.78 -12.92 4.84
C ASN A 290 17.31 -12.93 3.37
N ASP A 291 16.89 -11.75 2.90
CA ASP A 291 16.62 -11.44 1.50
C ASP A 291 17.07 -10.00 1.22
N ASP A 292 17.85 -9.78 0.15
CA ASP A 292 18.45 -8.49 -0.15
C ASP A 292 17.50 -7.51 -0.84
N ARG A 293 16.38 -8.01 -1.39
CA ARG A 293 15.30 -7.21 -1.98
C ARG A 293 14.31 -6.78 -0.91
N ASP A 294 13.88 -7.70 -0.04
CA ASP A 294 12.98 -7.40 1.08
C ASP A 294 13.73 -7.33 2.42
N LYS A 295 14.04 -6.08 2.83
CA LYS A 295 14.68 -5.75 4.11
C LYS A 295 13.76 -5.91 5.33
N PHE A 296 12.49 -6.27 5.14
CA PHE A 296 11.53 -6.52 6.21
C PHE A 296 11.15 -8.01 6.35
N LEU A 297 11.61 -8.87 5.45
CA LEU A 297 11.31 -10.31 5.45
C LEU A 297 12.12 -11.03 6.55
N GLY A 298 11.44 -11.44 7.63
CA GLY A 298 12.03 -12.05 8.83
C GLY A 298 13.05 -11.20 9.59
N ARG A 299 13.27 -9.94 9.21
CA ARG A 299 14.16 -8.97 9.87
C ARG A 299 13.60 -7.56 9.82
N VAL A 300 14.12 -6.66 10.64
CA VAL A 300 13.83 -5.22 10.57
C VAL A 300 15.04 -4.43 11.08
N THR A 301 15.39 -3.36 10.38
CA THR A 301 16.41 -2.39 10.83
C THR A 301 15.75 -1.06 11.11
N PHE A 302 16.04 -0.48 12.27
CA PHE A 302 15.56 0.85 12.68
C PHE A 302 16.69 1.60 13.40
N ARG A 303 16.63 2.93 13.37
CA ARG A 303 17.66 3.82 13.90
C ARG A 303 17.10 4.58 15.09
N VAL A 304 17.85 4.62 16.17
CA VAL A 304 17.47 5.31 17.42
C VAL A 304 18.53 6.34 17.74
N LYS A 305 18.09 7.57 18.02
CA LYS A 305 18.97 8.66 18.44
C LYS A 305 18.33 9.37 19.63
N VAL A 306 19.02 9.34 20.77
CA VAL A 306 18.56 9.95 22.01
C VAL A 306 19.41 11.18 22.30
N PHE A 307 18.76 12.31 22.51
CA PHE A 307 19.34 13.59 22.90
C PHE A 307 18.97 13.87 24.35
N GLU A 308 19.94 14.33 25.14
CA GLU A 308 19.73 14.87 26.49
C GLU A 308 19.46 16.37 26.39
#